data_AF-X1D953-F1
#
_entry.id   AF-X1D953-F1
#
_cell.length_a   1.000
_cell.length_b   1.000
_cell.length_c   1.000
_cell.angle_alpha   90.00
_cell.angle_beta   90.00
_cell.angle_gamma   90.00
#
_symmetry.space_group_name_H-M   'P 1'
#
loop_
_entity.id
_entity.type
_entity.pdbx_description
1 polymer ?
#
loop_
_entity_poly.entity_id
_entity_poly.type
_entity_poly.pdbx_seq_one_letter_code
_entity_poly.pdbx_strand_id
1 'polypeptide(L)' 'MKTRTEKEIIDLIIAFAQNDDRIRAVLMNGSRVNPNITKDIFQDYDIVNLVTDVEPFEDEN' A
#
# COMPACT_ATOMS: atom_id res chain seq x y z
N MET A 1 -4.77 13.94 -18.85
CA MET A 1 -4.15 13.70 -17.53
C MET A 1 -3.47 12.33 -17.61
N LYS A 2 -2.15 12.24 -17.42
CA LYS A 2 -1.44 10.96 -17.48
C LYS A 2 -1.54 10.29 -16.12
N THR A 3 -2.25 9.17 -16.04
CA THR A 3 -2.32 8.35 -14.83
C THR A 3 -1.07 7.47 -14.74
N ARG A 4 -0.63 7.17 -13.51
CA ARG A 4 0.41 6.18 -13.27
C ARG A 4 -0.15 4.79 -13.58
N THR A 5 0.67 3.93 -14.18
CA THR A 5 0.38 2.51 -14.40
C THR A 5 0.37 1.76 -13.07
N GLU A 6 -0.24 0.57 -13.04
CA GLU A 6 -0.21 -0.31 -11.85
C GLU A 6 1.22 -0.63 -11.42
N LYS A 7 2.13 -0.84 -12.37
CA LYS A 7 3.55 -1.03 -12.09
C LYS A 7 4.17 0.19 -11.41
N GLU A 8 3.93 1.40 -11.93
CA GLU A 8 4.48 2.64 -11.32
C GLU A 8 3.95 2.86 -9.89
N ILE A 9 2.69 2.49 -9.61
CA ILE A 9 2.14 2.56 -8.25
C ILE A 9 2.75 1.50 -7.34
N ILE A 10 2.88 0.25 -7.81
CA ILE A 10 3.50 -0.84 -7.04
C ILE A 10 4.96 -0.51 -6.71
N ASP A 11 5.73 -0.02 -7.70
CA ASP A 11 7.12 0.37 -7.50
C ASP A 11 7.23 1.51 -6.47
N LEU A 12 6.30 2.48 -6.48
CA LEU A 12 6.23 3.55 -5.48
C LEU A 12 5.96 3.02 -4.06
N ILE A 13 5.02 2.09 -3.91
CA ILE A 13 4.67 1.47 -2.62
C ILE A 13 5.86 0.69 -2.06
N ILE A 14 6.53 -0.09 -2.91
CA ILE A 14 7.71 -0.88 -2.53
C ILE A 14 8.85 0.06 -2.13
N ALA A 15 9.12 1.11 -2.92
CA ALA A 15 10.17 2.08 -2.62
C ALA A 15 9.89 2.83 -1.31
N PHE A 16 8.63 3.21 -1.04
CA PHE A 16 8.25 3.79 0.25
C PHE A 16 8.59 2.87 1.41
N ALA A 17 8.17 1.60 1.35
CA ALA A 17 8.43 0.62 2.40
C ALA A 17 9.93 0.32 2.59
N GLN A 18 10.71 0.30 1.51
CA GLN A 18 12.17 0.07 1.57
C GLN A 18 12.96 1.25 2.14
N ASN A 19 12.41 2.46 2.09
CA ASN A 19 13.08 3.68 2.58
C ASN A 19 12.83 3.95 4.07
N ASP A 20 12.03 3.12 4.76
CA ASP A 20 11.76 3.24 6.19
C ASP A 20 12.06 1.89 6.88
N ASP A 21 13.18 1.82 7.61
CA ASP A 21 13.64 0.59 8.28
C ASP A 21 12.66 0.04 9.33
N ARG A 22 11.70 0.86 9.79
CA ARG A 22 10.65 0.45 10.73
C ARG A 22 9.61 -0.44 10.04
N ILE A 23 9.44 -0.32 8.73
CA ILE A 23 8.54 -1.13 7.91
C ILE A 23 9.22 -2.46 7.58
N ARG A 24 8.61 -3.55 8.01
CA ARG A 24 9.11 -4.94 7.85
C ARG A 24 8.57 -5.62 6.62
N ALA A 25 7.34 -5.27 6.24
CA ALA A 25 6.67 -5.79 5.06
C ALA A 25 5.52 -4.86 4.67
N VAL A 26 5.11 -4.97 3.41
CA VAL A 26 3.94 -4.29 2.87
C VAL A 26 2.98 -5.34 2.30
N LEU A 27 1.70 -5.25 2.67
CA LEU A 27 0.65 -6.12 2.18
C LEU A 27 -0.37 -5.30 1.38
N MET A 28 -0.72 -5.77 0.19
CA MET A 28 -1.86 -5.25 -0.56
C MET A 28 -3.12 -6.00 -0.13
N ASN A 29 -4.14 -5.26 0.28
CA ASN A 29 -5.42 -5.80 0.72
C ASN A 29 -6.56 -5.28 -0.16
N GLY A 30 -7.80 -5.56 0.26
CA GLY A 30 -9.00 -4.93 -0.27
C GLY A 30 -9.39 -5.39 -1.67
N SER A 31 -10.05 -4.49 -2.40
CA SER A 31 -10.76 -4.84 -3.63
C SER A 31 -9.81 -5.33 -4.74
N ARG A 32 -8.62 -4.72 -4.85
CA ARG A 32 -7.64 -4.98 -5.91
C ARG A 32 -7.04 -6.39 -5.91
N VAL A 33 -7.04 -7.06 -4.76
CA VAL A 33 -6.55 -8.46 -4.60
C VAL A 33 -7.68 -9.48 -4.54
N ASN A 34 -8.94 -9.05 -4.55
CA ASN A 34 -10.08 -9.95 -4.52
C ASN A 34 -10.32 -10.59 -5.91
N PRO A 35 -10.17 -11.92 -6.07
CA PRO A 35 -10.34 -12.57 -7.38
C PRO A 35 -11.80 -12.61 -7.86
N ASN A 36 -12.76 -12.33 -6.98
CA ASN A 36 -14.20 -12.43 -7.26
C ASN A 36 -14.83 -11.13 -7.79
N ILE A 37 -14.04 -10.08 -8.00
CA ILE A 37 -14.55 -8.81 -8.51
C ILE A 37 -13.80 -8.39 -9.78
N THR A 38 -14.51 -7.71 -10.67
CA THR A 38 -13.91 -7.15 -11.89
C THR A 38 -13.03 -5.96 -11.52
N LYS A 39 -11.77 -5.98 -11.96
CA LYS A 39 -10.87 -4.84 -11.77
C LYS A 39 -11.36 -3.64 -12.57
N ASP A 40 -11.25 -2.45 -11.98
CA ASP A 40 -11.57 -1.19 -12.65
C ASP A 40 -10.55 -0.07 -12.33
N ILE A 41 -10.68 1.05 -13.03
CA ILE A 41 -9.74 2.18 -12.95
C ILE A 41 -9.95 3.07 -11.71
N PHE A 42 -11.05 2.88 -10.99
CA PHE A 42 -11.44 3.63 -9.79
C PHE A 42 -11.11 2.88 -8.50
N GLN A 43 -10.76 1.59 -8.57
CA GLN A 43 -10.23 0.85 -7.43
C GLN A 43 -9.00 1.55 -6.84
N ASP A 44 -8.97 1.67 -5.54
CA ASP A 44 -7.84 2.17 -4.77
C ASP A 44 -6.77 1.07 -4.54
N TYR A 45 -5.74 1.43 -3.79
CA TYR A 45 -4.69 0.53 -3.33
C TYR A 45 -4.74 0.52 -1.80
N ASP A 46 -5.42 -0.47 -1.23
CA ASP A 46 -5.41 -0.69 0.21
C ASP A 46 -4.08 -1.32 0.62
N ILE A 47 -3.28 -0.59 1.41
CA ILE A 47 -1.93 -0.99 1.80
C ILE A 47 -1.82 -1.06 3.32
N VAL A 48 -1.30 -2.20 3.82
CA VAL A 48 -0.97 -2.40 5.23
C VAL A 48 0.54 -2.48 5.36
N ASN A 49 1.13 -1.53 6.10
CA ASN A 49 2.53 -1.59 6.50
C ASN A 49 2.65 -2.36 7.81
N LEU A 50 3.40 -3.45 7.80
CA LEU A 50 3.75 -4.19 9.00
C LEU A 50 5.00 -3.55 9.59
N VAL A 51 4.89 -3.02 10.82
CA VAL A 51 5.97 -2.36 11.54
C VAL A 51 6.33 -3.13 12.80
N THR A 52 7.54 -2.94 13.32
CA THR A 52 7.97 -3.55 14.59
C THR A 52 7.21 -2.98 15.79
N ASP A 53 6.84 -1.70 15.71
CA ASP A 53 6.13 -0.97 16.76
C ASP A 53 5.19 0.05 16.11
N VAL A 54 3.95 0.08 16.57
CA VAL A 54 2.89 0.97 16.06
C VAL A 54 2.82 2.27 16.84
N GLU A 55 3.32 2.32 18.08
CA GLU A 55 3.23 3.50 18.96
C GLU A 55 3.70 4.80 18.27
N PRO A 56 4.81 4.82 17.49
CA PRO A 56 5.27 6.05 16.83
C PRO A 56 4.34 6.59 15.72
N PHE A 57 3.31 5.84 15.34
CA PHE A 57 2.35 6.18 14.29
C PHE A 57 0.94 6.45 14.83
N GLU A 58 0.72 6.25 16.12
CA GLU A 58 -0.52 6.62 16.78
C GLU A 58 -0.53 8.14 17.03
N ASP A 59 -1.68 8.78 16.85
CA ASP A 59 -1.88 10.18 17.23
C ASP A 59 -2.41 10.20 18.68
N GLU A 60 -1.83 11.01 19.56
CA GLU A 60 -2.13 11.03 21.01
C GLU A 60 -3.46 11.74 21.36
N ASN A 61 -4.42 11.82 20.43
CA ASN A 61 -5.68 12.56 20.62
C ASN A 61 -6.89 11.66 20.93
#